data_AF-A0A7J2IQC5-F1
#
_entry.id   AF-A0A7J2IQC5-F1
#
_cell.length_a   1.000
_cell.length_b   1.000
_cell.length_c   1.000
_cell.angle_alpha   90.00
_cell.angle_beta   90.00
_cell.angle_gamma   90.00
#
_symmetry.space_group_name_H-M   'P 1'
#
loop_
_entity.id
_entity.type
_entity.pdbx_description
1 polymer ?
#
loop_
_entity_poly.entity_id
_entity_poly.type
_entity_poly.pdbx_seq_one_letter_code
_entity_poly.pdbx_strand_id
1 'polypeptide(L)' 'MQRIVECVPNFSEGRNKAIIDAIADAIRSVPDVQLLDIDPGEATNRTVMTFVGTPDAVLEAAFQAIK' A
#
# COMPACT_ATOMS: atom_id res chain seq x y z
N MET A 1 -4.61 20.86 13.90
CA MET A 1 -4.70 20.29 12.55
C MET A 1 -4.46 18.79 12.65
N GLN A 2 -5.33 17.96 12.08
CA GLN A 2 -4.99 16.56 11.86
C GLN A 2 -3.93 16.49 10.75
N ARG A 3 -2.84 15.76 11.00
CA ARG A 3 -1.76 15.55 10.02
C ARG A 3 -2.11 14.34 9.18
N ILE A 4 -2.01 14.49 7.86
CA ILE A 4 -2.21 13.41 6.90
C ILE A 4 -0.89 13.23 6.15
N VAL A 5 -0.48 11.98 5.95
CA VAL A 5 0.69 11.58 5.15
C VAL A 5 0.19 10.69 4.02
N GLU A 6 0.75 10.86 2.83
CA GLU A 6 0.61 9.95 1.70
C GLU A 6 1.85 9.07 1.59
N CYS A 7 1.65 7.77 1.40
CA CYS A 7 2.72 6.82 1.13
C CYS A 7 2.44 6.12 -0.20
N VAL A 8 3.48 6.06 -1.04
CA VAL A 8 3.41 5.54 -2.40
C VAL A 8 4.46 4.45 -2.61
N PRO A 9 4.42 3.32 -1.86
CA PRO A 9 5.39 2.25 -2.05
C PRO A 9 5.24 1.58 -3.41
N ASN A 10 6.37 1.06 -3.88
CA ASN A 10 6.50 0.35 -5.15
C ASN A 10 6.93 -1.09 -4.86
N PHE A 11 6.11 -2.06 -5.26
CA PHE A 11 6.40 -3.48 -5.12
C PHE A 11 6.78 -4.06 -6.48
N SER A 12 7.85 -4.87 -6.53
CA SER A 12 8.34 -5.53 -7.75
C SER A 12 7.53 -6.78 -8.11
N GLU A 13 6.22 -6.62 -8.16
CA GLU A 13 5.24 -7.62 -8.58
C GLU A 13 4.13 -6.89 -9.32
N GLY A 14 3.80 -7.32 -10.54
CA GLY A 14 2.76 -6.69 -11.37
C GLY A 14 1.84 -7.67 -12.08
N ARG A 15 1.94 -8.98 -11.77
CA ARG A 15 1.28 -10.06 -12.51
C ARG A 15 0.49 -10.98 -11.59
N ASN A 16 1.09 -11.37 -10.47
CA ASN A 16 0.46 -12.26 -9.51
C ASN A 16 -0.53 -11.49 -8.64
N LYS A 17 -1.79 -11.53 -9.05
CA LYS A 17 -2.88 -10.87 -8.33
C LYS A 17 -3.01 -11.32 -6.87
N ALA A 18 -2.72 -12.58 -6.54
CA ALA A 18 -2.81 -13.04 -5.16
C ALA A 18 -1.77 -12.37 -4.25
N ILE A 19 -0.56 -12.10 -4.75
CA ILE A 19 0.47 -11.37 -4.01
C ILE A 19 0.07 -9.89 -3.86
N ILE A 20 -0.40 -9.28 -4.95
CA ILE A 20 -0.84 -7.88 -4.95
C ILE A 20 -2.00 -7.66 -3.97
N ASP A 21 -3.01 -8.55 -4.01
CA ASP A 21 -4.17 -8.49 -3.12
C ASP A 21 -3.75 -8.71 -1.65
N ALA A 22 -2.81 -9.63 -1.38
CA ALA A 22 -2.29 -9.85 -0.02
C ALA A 22 -1.59 -8.61 0.57
N ILE A 23 -0.79 -7.91 -0.24
CA ILE A 23 -0.13 -6.66 0.18
C ILE A 23 -1.17 -5.55 0.41
N ALA A 24 -2.15 -5.43 -0.49
CA ALA A 24 -3.23 -4.45 -0.34
C ALA A 24 -4.06 -4.70 0.92
N ASP A 25 -4.34 -5.96 1.24
CA ASP A 25 -5.09 -6.34 2.44
C ASP A 25 -4.28 -6.11 3.72
N ALA A 26 -2.96 -6.31 3.69
CA ALA A 26 -2.08 -5.92 4.80
C ALA A 26 -2.17 -4.41 5.08
N ILE A 27 -2.16 -3.56 4.04
CA ILE A 27 -2.34 -2.11 4.18
C ILE A 27 -3.72 -1.79 4.75
N ARG A 28 -4.80 -2.39 4.21
CA ARG A 28 -6.18 -2.17 4.66
C ARG A 28 -6.43 -2.65 6.09
N SER A 29 -5.63 -3.58 6.60
CA SER A 29 -5.79 -4.10 7.95
C SER A 29 -5.40 -3.11 9.05
N VAL A 30 -4.66 -2.05 8.70
CA VAL A 30 -4.21 -1.02 9.63
C VAL A 30 -5.30 0.04 9.82
N PRO A 31 -5.77 0.27 11.06
CA PRO A 31 -6.72 1.34 11.36
C PRO A 31 -6.18 2.72 10.95
N ASP A 32 -7.09 3.65 10.64
CA ASP A 32 -6.77 5.04 10.27
C ASP A 32 -5.89 5.18 8.99
N VAL A 33 -5.86 4.14 8.16
CA VAL A 33 -5.29 4.16 6.80
C VAL A 33 -6.39 3.93 5.77
N GLN A 34 -6.32 4.68 4.68
CA GLN A 34 -7.16 4.49 3.50
C GLN A 34 -6.28 4.18 2.28
N LEU A 35 -6.44 2.98 1.73
CA LEU A 35 -5.86 2.60 0.44
C LEU A 35 -6.67 3.29 -0.68
N LEU A 36 -6.02 4.20 -1.40
CA LEU A 36 -6.64 5.03 -2.43
C LEU A 36 -6.54 4.41 -3.82
N ASP A 37 -5.39 3.81 -4.14
CA ASP A 37 -5.13 3.26 -5.47
C ASP A 37 -4.20 2.06 -5.45
N ILE A 38 -4.37 1.17 -6.43
CA ILE A 38 -3.52 0.02 -6.73
C ILE A 38 -3.32 0.00 -8.26
N ASP A 39 -2.12 0.33 -8.72
CA ASP A 39 -1.77 0.40 -10.14
C ASP A 39 -0.73 -0.68 -10.50
N PRO A 40 -1.18 -1.89 -10.90
CA PRO A 40 -0.29 -2.95 -11.34
C PRO A 40 0.11 -2.81 -12.81
N GLY A 41 1.41 -2.74 -13.06
CA GLY A 41 2.00 -2.81 -14.39
C GLY A 41 2.50 -4.22 -14.73
N GLU A 42 1.75 -4.95 -15.56
CA GLU A 42 2.11 -6.33 -15.97
C GLU A 42 3.43 -6.38 -16.76
N ALA A 43 3.63 -5.43 -17.67
CA ALA A 43 4.82 -5.32 -18.51
C ALA A 43 6.06 -4.89 -17.71
N THR A 44 5.89 -4.01 -16.73
CA THR A 44 6.97 -3.51 -15.85
C THR A 44 7.22 -4.42 -14.65
N ASN A 45 6.34 -5.40 -14.40
CA ASN A 45 6.32 -6.25 -13.21
C ASN A 45 6.43 -5.44 -11.91
N ARG A 46 5.62 -4.39 -11.80
CA ARG A 46 5.63 -3.46 -10.67
C ARG A 46 4.22 -3.02 -10.34
N THR A 47 3.89 -2.96 -9.06
CA THR A 47 2.65 -2.36 -8.56
C THR A 47 2.97 -1.12 -7.73
N VAL A 48 2.32 -0.02 -8.04
CA VAL A 48 2.30 1.19 -7.21
C VAL A 48 1.07 1.13 -6.32
N MET A 49 1.23 1.31 -5.02
CA MET A 49 0.11 1.40 -4.09
C MET A 49 0.11 2.77 -3.44
N THR A 50 -1.03 3.45 -3.41
CA THR A 50 -1.16 4.78 -2.81
C THR A 50 -2.12 4.71 -1.64
N PHE A 51 -1.67 5.10 -0.45
CA PHE A 51 -2.53 5.18 0.73
C PHE A 51 -2.21 6.39 1.59
N VAL A 52 -3.21 6.83 2.34
CA VAL A 52 -3.13 8.00 3.23
C VAL A 52 -3.60 7.66 4.63
N GLY A 53 -3.10 8.39 5.63
CA GLY A 53 -3.50 8.23 7.02
C GLY A 53 -2.76 9.16 7.97
N THR A 54 -2.88 8.92 9.26
CA THR A 54 -2.03 9.59 10.26
C THR A 54 -0.56 9.14 10.10
N PRO A 55 0.45 9.94 10.50
CA PRO A 55 1.85 9.57 10.33
C PRO A 55 2.21 8.18 10.89
N ASP A 56 1.71 7.84 12.08
CA ASP A 56 2.01 6.56 12.74
C ASP A 56 1.27 5.40 12.05
N ALA A 57 0.02 5.61 11.64
CA ALA A 57 -0.76 4.60 10.93
C ALA A 57 -0.17 4.29 9.55
N VAL A 58 0.31 5.30 8.83
CA VAL A 58 0.98 5.13 7.53
C VAL A 58 2.29 4.35 7.68
N LEU A 59 3.07 4.64 8.72
CA LEU A 59 4.30 3.90 9.01
C LEU A 59 4.00 2.41 9.26
N GLU A 60 2.98 2.13 10.08
CA GLU A 60 2.56 0.76 10.39
C GLU A 60 2.07 0.03 9.13
N ALA A 61 1.23 0.67 8.31
CA ALA A 61 0.76 0.09 7.06
C ALA A 61 1.89 -0.20 6.07
N ALA A 62 2.86 0.71 5.93
CA ALA A 62 4.04 0.48 5.11
C ALA A 62 4.87 -0.70 5.63
N PHE A 63 4.98 -0.89 6.95
CA PHE A 63 5.69 -2.00 7.56
C PHE A 63 4.96 -3.34 7.38
N GLN A 64 3.65 -3.40 7.59
CA GLN A 64 2.86 -4.61 7.35
C GLN A 64 2.87 -5.04 5.88
N ALA A 65 2.93 -4.09 4.95
CA ALA A 65 2.94 -4.36 3.52
C ALA A 65 4.23 -5.06 3.02
N ILE A 66 5.32 -5.06 3.80
CA ILE A 66 6.61 -5.69 3.45
C ILE A 66 6.93 -6.95 4.27
N LYS A 67 6.01 -7.39 5.13
CA LYS A 67 6.20 -8.52 6.05
C LYS A 67 5.77 -9.85 5.40
#